data_AF-A0A8H8P017-F1
#
_entry.id   AF-A0A8H8P017-F1
#
_cell.length_a   1.000
_cell.length_b   1.000
_cell.length_c   1.000
_cell.angle_alpha   90.00
_cell.angle_beta   90.00
_cell.angle_gamma   90.00
#
_symmetry.space_group_name_H-M   'P 1'
#
loop_
_entity.id
_entity.type
_entity.pdbx_description
1 polymer ?
#
loop_
_entity_poly.entity_id
_entity_poly.type
_entity_poly.pdbx_seq_one_letter_code
_entity_poly.pdbx_strand_id
1 'polypeptide(L)'
;MQKVFIGIMYGLVPNCVLKTVLAVIDFIYYAWLPIHTTTTLQLLDNALARFHQFKDVFVDLEIRKDFNINKIHSMVHYLELIWQMGAADGYNTETPKQLHIKFAKRAYKATNRCDFFAQMTVYLKRRERVAKFDLYLCWASPKYAKSLPTKQDVHKDPAAPGWQLAQTSPTPPVSISILPRVYGIQDFQYYMDKFFEDHNIPLVFSPNDKLMVFPKATQIIDDAFATGLVDYVHASPLLSASGSHGSFDMVLI
;
A
#
# COMPACT_ATOMS: atom_id res chain seq x y z
N MET A 1 7.25 -2.09 5.66
CA MET A 1 7.36 -3.57 5.59
C MET A 1 8.68 -4.12 6.14
N GLN A 2 9.85 -3.65 5.70
CA GLN A 2 11.16 -4.17 6.18
C GLN A 2 11.37 -4.16 7.70
N LYS A 3 11.04 -3.05 8.37
CA LYS A 3 11.21 -2.90 9.84
C LYS A 3 10.40 -3.91 10.64
N VAL A 4 9.26 -4.36 10.10
CA VAL A 4 8.37 -5.34 10.74
C VAL A 4 8.80 -6.76 10.38
N PHE A 5 9.19 -6.99 9.12
CA PHE A 5 9.56 -8.32 8.63
C PHE A 5 10.78 -8.91 9.34
N ILE A 6 11.81 -8.09 9.60
CA ILE A 6 13.03 -8.56 10.30
C ILE A 6 12.71 -8.89 11.76
N GLY A 7 11.89 -8.08 12.42
CA GLY A 7 11.49 -8.30 13.81
C GLY A 7 10.68 -9.59 14.00
N ILE A 8 9.79 -9.91 13.05
CA ILE A 8 9.02 -11.15 13.08
C ILE A 8 9.93 -12.37 12.89
N MET A 9 10.91 -12.30 11.99
CA MET A 9 11.79 -13.44 11.69
C MET A 9 12.82 -13.71 12.78
N TYR A 10 13.09 -12.72 13.63
CA TYR A 10 14.04 -12.85 14.73
C TYR A 10 13.55 -13.88 15.75
N GLY A 11 14.31 -14.97 15.92
CA GLY A 11 13.99 -16.07 16.83
C GLY A 11 13.09 -17.17 16.24
N LEU A 12 12.45 -16.94 15.08
CA LEU A 12 11.65 -17.96 14.39
C LEU A 12 12.47 -18.79 13.38
N VAL A 13 13.56 -18.22 12.85
CA VAL A 13 14.30 -18.77 11.72
C VAL A 13 15.79 -18.89 12.07
N PRO A 14 16.51 -19.92 11.57
CA PRO A 14 17.96 -20.02 11.77
C PRO A 14 18.72 -18.76 11.36
N ASN A 15 19.75 -18.42 12.14
CA ASN A 15 20.55 -17.21 11.92
C ASN A 15 21.13 -17.09 10.49
N CYS A 16 21.47 -18.22 9.86
CA CYS A 16 22.01 -18.23 8.49
C CYS A 16 20.97 -17.81 7.44
N VAL A 17 19.71 -18.24 7.61
CA VAL A 17 18.60 -17.82 6.75
C VAL A 17 18.31 -16.33 6.94
N LEU A 18 18.29 -15.86 8.20
CA LEU A 18 18.07 -14.45 8.51
C LEU A 18 19.15 -13.56 7.84
N LYS A 19 20.42 -13.96 7.89
CA LYS A 19 21.53 -13.28 7.19
C LYS A 19 21.31 -13.21 5.69
N THR A 20 20.80 -14.28 5.08
CA THR A 20 20.52 -14.32 3.64
C THR A 20 19.39 -13.37 3.27
N VAL A 21 18.31 -13.38 4.04
CA VAL A 21 17.16 -12.47 3.85
C VAL A 21 17.59 -11.02 4.00
N LEU A 22 18.37 -10.71 5.04
CA LEU A 22 18.93 -9.38 5.26
C LEU A 22 19.81 -8.94 4.08
N ALA A 23 20.65 -9.82 3.55
CA ALA A 23 21.50 -9.50 2.40
C ALA A 23 20.68 -9.10 1.15
N VAL A 24 19.57 -9.80 0.86
CA VAL A 24 18.67 -9.44 -0.25
C VAL A 24 17.98 -8.10 0.00
N ILE A 25 17.51 -7.88 1.22
CA ILE A 25 16.84 -6.64 1.60
C ILE A 25 17.82 -5.45 1.51
N ASP A 26 19.02 -5.60 2.03
CA ASP A 26 20.10 -4.60 1.93
C ASP A 26 20.39 -4.29 0.47
N PHE A 27 20.52 -5.31 -0.38
CA PHE A 27 20.72 -5.13 -1.82
C PHE A 27 19.58 -4.31 -2.46
N ILE A 28 18.32 -4.66 -2.19
CA ILE A 28 17.16 -3.93 -2.72
C ILE A 28 17.19 -2.47 -2.25
N TYR A 29 17.51 -2.24 -0.98
CA TYR A 29 17.57 -0.90 -0.40
C TYR A 29 18.65 -0.05 -1.06
N TYR A 30 19.86 -0.59 -1.24
CA TYR A 30 20.94 0.11 -1.93
C TYR A 30 20.61 0.35 -3.40
N ALA A 31 19.98 -0.61 -4.09
CA ALA A 31 19.60 -0.47 -5.50
C ALA A 31 18.50 0.58 -5.73
N TRP A 32 17.73 0.92 -4.70
CA TRP A 32 16.68 1.94 -4.73
C TRP A 32 17.15 3.36 -4.39
N LEU A 33 18.42 3.53 -4.03
CA LEU A 33 18.93 4.87 -3.72
C LEU A 33 18.84 5.76 -4.97
N PRO A 34 18.30 6.99 -4.87
CA PRO A 34 18.19 7.90 -6.01
C PRO A 34 19.56 8.43 -6.44
N ILE A 35 20.54 8.38 -5.54
CA ILE A 35 21.90 8.87 -5.76
C ILE A 35 22.87 7.80 -5.26
N HIS A 36 23.79 7.40 -6.12
CA HIS A 36 24.84 6.45 -5.79
C HIS A 36 26.19 7.15 -5.66
N THR A 37 26.88 6.84 -4.57
CA THR A 37 28.31 7.12 -4.38
C THR A 37 29.10 5.82 -4.49
N THR A 38 30.42 5.92 -4.66
CA THR A 38 31.34 4.76 -4.65
C THR A 38 31.15 3.89 -3.40
N THR A 39 30.90 4.51 -2.25
CA THR A 39 30.64 3.79 -1.00
C THR A 39 29.33 3.00 -1.04
N THR A 40 28.24 3.60 -1.53
CA THR A 40 26.96 2.88 -1.66
C THR A 40 27.02 1.73 -2.67
N LEU A 41 27.81 1.87 -3.73
CA LEU A 41 28.00 0.82 -4.73
C LEU A 41 28.83 -0.34 -4.18
N GLN A 42 29.86 -0.06 -3.39
CA GLN A 42 30.58 -1.09 -2.64
C GLN A 42 29.66 -1.81 -1.66
N LEU A 43 28.76 -1.10 -0.98
CA LEU A 43 27.78 -1.71 -0.08
C LEU A 43 26.77 -2.59 -0.83
N LEU A 44 26.34 -2.18 -2.02
CA LEU A 44 25.48 -2.97 -2.91
C LEU A 44 26.16 -4.28 -3.33
N ASP A 45 27.42 -4.22 -3.74
CA ASP A 45 28.21 -5.40 -4.11
C ASP A 45 28.46 -6.33 -2.91
N ASN A 46 28.81 -5.76 -1.76
CA ASN A 46 28.97 -6.51 -0.51
C ASN A 46 27.67 -7.21 -0.08
N ALA A 47 26.51 -6.59 -0.29
CA ALA A 47 25.22 -7.19 -0.01
C ALA A 47 24.95 -8.39 -0.94
N LEU A 48 25.29 -8.27 -2.23
CA LEU A 48 25.18 -9.35 -3.20
C LEU A 48 26.14 -10.51 -2.88
N ALA A 49 27.39 -10.21 -2.52
CA ALA A 49 28.37 -11.20 -2.09
C ALA A 49 27.90 -11.96 -0.84
N ARG A 50 27.36 -11.24 0.15
CA ARG A 50 26.77 -11.83 1.36
C ARG A 50 25.58 -12.73 1.03
N PHE A 51 24.73 -12.34 0.08
CA PHE A 51 23.64 -13.18 -0.38
C PHE A 51 24.17 -14.49 -1.00
N HIS A 52 25.15 -14.42 -1.88
CA HIS A 52 25.75 -15.60 -2.48
C HIS A 52 26.50 -16.50 -1.49
N GLN A 53 27.03 -15.95 -0.41
CA GLN A 53 27.67 -16.72 0.65
C GLN A 53 26.68 -17.58 1.46
N PHE A 54 25.47 -17.08 1.70
CA PHE A 54 24.50 -17.75 2.59
C PHE A 54 23.30 -18.38 1.87
N LYS A 55 23.11 -18.15 0.57
CA LYS A 55 21.95 -18.67 -0.19
C LYS A 55 21.83 -20.20 -0.15
N ASP A 56 22.94 -20.93 -0.07
CA ASP A 56 22.94 -22.40 -0.15
C ASP A 56 22.24 -23.05 1.06
N VAL A 57 22.06 -22.30 2.15
CA VAL A 57 21.26 -22.72 3.31
C VAL A 57 19.82 -23.10 2.90
N PHE A 58 19.25 -22.47 1.88
CA PHE A 58 17.92 -22.85 1.38
C PHE A 58 17.92 -24.16 0.58
N VAL A 59 19.07 -24.55 0.03
CA VAL A 59 19.27 -25.85 -0.62
C VAL A 59 19.48 -26.93 0.44
N ASP A 60 20.30 -26.64 1.45
CA ASP A 60 20.57 -27.55 2.57
C ASP A 60 19.29 -27.87 3.37
N LEU A 61 18.39 -26.90 3.52
CA LEU A 61 17.09 -27.08 4.17
C LEU A 61 16.03 -27.70 3.24
N GLU A 62 16.41 -28.14 2.03
CA GLU A 62 15.54 -28.73 1.01
C GLU A 62 14.34 -27.84 0.59
N ILE A 63 14.40 -26.54 0.88
CA ILE A 63 13.35 -25.57 0.53
C ILE A 63 13.35 -25.34 -0.99
N ARG A 64 14.53 -25.40 -1.63
CA ARG A 64 14.70 -25.21 -3.07
C ARG A 64 15.89 -26.01 -3.61
N LYS A 65 15.81 -26.43 -4.88
CA LYS A 65 16.86 -27.22 -5.55
C LYS A 65 18.07 -26.40 -6.02
N ASP A 66 17.83 -25.20 -6.56
CA ASP A 66 18.86 -24.34 -7.13
C ASP A 66 18.44 -22.87 -7.12
N PHE A 67 19.38 -21.97 -7.46
CA PHE A 67 19.16 -20.52 -7.53
C PHE A 67 19.24 -19.97 -8.96
N ASN A 68 18.94 -20.77 -9.98
CA ASN A 68 18.95 -20.36 -11.40
C ASN A 68 17.72 -19.53 -11.76
N ILE A 69 17.56 -18.40 -11.09
CA ILE A 69 16.41 -17.51 -11.26
C ILE A 69 16.89 -16.27 -12.00
N ASN A 70 16.25 -15.95 -13.12
CA ASN A 70 16.60 -14.80 -13.96
C ASN A 70 16.71 -13.49 -13.15
N LYS A 71 15.85 -13.30 -12.15
CA LYS A 71 15.89 -12.12 -11.26
C LYS A 71 17.15 -12.08 -10.39
N ILE A 72 17.61 -13.22 -9.88
CA ILE A 72 18.83 -13.29 -9.08
C ILE A 72 20.05 -13.11 -9.97
N HIS A 73 20.05 -13.73 -11.15
CA HIS A 73 21.10 -13.49 -12.14
C HIS A 73 21.16 -12.01 -12.55
N SER A 74 20.00 -11.34 -12.71
CA SER A 74 19.98 -9.92 -13.03
C SER A 74 20.61 -9.04 -11.96
N MET A 75 20.57 -9.44 -10.67
CA MET A 75 21.18 -8.68 -9.57
C MET A 75 22.68 -8.47 -9.76
N VAL A 76 23.37 -9.45 -10.37
CA VAL A 76 24.82 -9.37 -10.66
C VAL A 76 25.15 -8.19 -11.55
N HIS A 77 24.26 -7.85 -12.48
CA HIS A 77 24.47 -6.78 -13.45
C HIS A 77 24.15 -5.38 -12.92
N TYR A 78 23.53 -5.25 -11.73
CA TYR A 78 23.07 -3.95 -11.23
C TYR A 78 24.22 -2.96 -11.05
N LEU A 79 25.38 -3.39 -10.55
CA LEU A 79 26.51 -2.49 -10.34
C LEU A 79 26.97 -1.86 -11.65
N GLU A 80 27.18 -2.68 -12.68
CA GLU A 80 27.60 -2.21 -14.00
C GLU A 80 26.52 -1.33 -14.65
N LEU A 81 25.25 -1.73 -14.55
CA LEU A 81 24.14 -0.97 -15.09
C LEU A 81 23.99 0.38 -14.41
N ILE A 82 24.17 0.47 -13.09
CA ILE A 82 24.10 1.74 -12.36
C ILE A 82 25.28 2.65 -12.75
N TRP A 83 26.46 2.09 -12.98
CA TRP A 83 27.61 2.84 -13.48
C TRP A 83 27.38 3.41 -14.89
N GLN A 84 26.77 2.63 -15.78
CA GLN A 84 26.60 3.02 -17.18
C GLN A 84 25.36 3.91 -17.42
N MET A 85 24.27 3.62 -16.71
CA MET A 85 22.94 4.20 -16.98
C MET A 85 22.43 5.11 -15.86
N GLY A 86 23.13 5.19 -14.73
CA GLY A 86 22.72 5.96 -13.56
C GLY A 86 21.79 5.18 -12.63
N ALA A 87 21.14 5.89 -11.70
CA ALA A 87 20.25 5.29 -10.71
C ALA A 87 19.06 4.54 -11.35
N ALA A 88 18.55 3.53 -10.65
CA ALA A 88 17.50 2.65 -11.16
C ALA A 88 16.09 3.27 -11.14
N ASP A 89 15.92 4.44 -10.52
CA ASP A 89 14.64 5.12 -10.33
C ASP A 89 13.93 5.46 -11.66
N GLY A 90 14.69 5.90 -12.66
CA GLY A 90 14.19 6.25 -13.99
C GLY A 90 13.81 5.08 -14.89
N TYR A 91 14.18 3.85 -14.53
CA TYR A 91 13.99 2.65 -15.35
C TYR A 91 12.85 1.75 -14.88
N ASN A 92 12.06 2.21 -13.91
CA ASN A 92 10.91 1.45 -13.44
C ASN A 92 9.81 1.36 -14.52
N THR A 93 9.04 0.28 -14.48
CA THR A 93 7.90 0.09 -15.40
C THR A 93 6.58 0.57 -14.81
N GLU A 94 6.60 1.17 -13.62
CA GLU A 94 5.40 1.58 -12.91
C GLU A 94 4.69 2.72 -13.63
N THR A 95 5.45 3.76 -14.00
CA THR A 95 4.94 4.91 -14.77
C THR A 95 4.28 4.47 -16.09
N PRO A 96 4.96 3.73 -17.00
CA PRO A 96 4.33 3.31 -18.25
C PRO A 96 3.14 2.36 -18.02
N LYS A 97 3.18 1.48 -17.01
CA LYS A 97 2.02 0.64 -16.65
C LYS A 97 0.84 1.48 -16.19
N GLN A 98 1.08 2.50 -15.37
CA GLN A 98 0.03 3.40 -14.88
C GLN A 98 -0.57 4.22 -16.02
N LEU A 99 0.25 4.71 -16.96
CA LEU A 99 -0.21 5.38 -18.18
C LEU A 99 -1.02 4.42 -19.05
N HIS A 100 -0.59 3.17 -19.21
CA HIS A 100 -1.33 2.14 -19.95
C HIS A 100 -2.70 1.84 -19.30
N ILE A 101 -2.79 1.80 -17.97
CA ILE A 101 -4.08 1.68 -17.27
C ILE A 101 -4.96 2.90 -17.57
N LYS A 102 -4.42 4.11 -17.38
CA LYS A 102 -5.16 5.38 -17.51
C LYS A 102 -5.64 5.64 -18.93
N PHE A 103 -4.79 5.41 -19.93
CA PHE A 103 -5.05 5.80 -21.31
C PHE A 103 -5.51 4.64 -22.19
N ALA A 104 -4.96 3.43 -22.01
CA ALA A 104 -5.36 2.30 -22.83
C ALA A 104 -6.54 1.54 -22.20
N LYS A 105 -6.36 0.95 -21.02
CA LYS A 105 -7.38 0.07 -20.42
C LYS A 105 -8.71 0.79 -20.14
N ARG A 106 -8.67 2.01 -19.59
CA ARG A 106 -9.89 2.79 -19.33
C ARG A 106 -10.61 3.19 -20.62
N ALA A 107 -9.88 3.60 -21.65
CA ALA A 107 -10.47 3.95 -22.94
C ALA A 107 -11.08 2.72 -23.62
N TYR A 108 -10.38 1.59 -23.60
CA TYR A 108 -10.88 0.33 -24.14
C TYR A 108 -12.13 -0.16 -23.40
N LYS A 109 -12.18 0.00 -22.08
CA LYS A 109 -13.37 -0.37 -21.28
C LYS A 109 -14.57 0.55 -21.54
N ALA A 110 -14.33 1.82 -21.84
CA ALA A 110 -15.38 2.83 -22.07
C ALA A 110 -15.95 2.81 -23.51
N THR A 111 -15.37 2.02 -24.41
CA THR A 111 -15.74 1.96 -25.83
C THR A 111 -16.39 0.62 -26.16
N ASN A 112 -17.01 0.50 -27.35
CA ASN A 112 -17.68 -0.74 -27.76
C ASN A 112 -16.71 -1.83 -28.25
N ARG A 113 -15.40 -1.57 -28.18
CA ARG A 113 -14.28 -2.46 -28.55
C ARG A 113 -14.20 -2.83 -30.05
N CYS A 114 -15.08 -2.30 -30.88
CA CYS A 114 -15.00 -2.42 -32.33
C CYS A 114 -14.17 -1.27 -32.89
N ASP A 115 -13.19 -1.54 -33.76
CA ASP A 115 -12.24 -0.54 -34.27
C ASP A 115 -11.66 0.34 -33.13
N PHE A 116 -11.07 -0.35 -32.14
CA PHE A 116 -10.74 0.22 -30.84
C PHE A 116 -9.73 1.38 -30.93
N PHE A 117 -8.82 1.39 -31.91
CA PHE A 117 -7.84 2.47 -32.06
C PHE A 117 -8.50 3.82 -32.35
N ALA A 118 -9.43 3.89 -33.29
CA ALA A 118 -10.14 5.13 -33.61
C ALA A 118 -10.97 5.62 -32.42
N GLN A 119 -11.69 4.71 -31.76
CA GLN A 119 -12.55 5.06 -30.62
C GLN A 119 -11.75 5.49 -29.40
N MET A 120 -10.65 4.81 -29.08
CA MET A 120 -9.76 5.16 -27.97
C MET A 120 -9.11 6.53 -28.21
N THR A 121 -8.70 6.83 -29.44
CA THR A 121 -8.17 8.15 -29.82
C THR A 121 -9.20 9.26 -29.61
N VAL A 122 -10.44 9.05 -30.05
CA VAL A 122 -11.54 10.00 -29.85
C VAL A 122 -11.84 10.19 -28.36
N TYR A 123 -11.87 9.11 -27.59
CA TYR A 123 -12.07 9.14 -26.14
C TYR A 123 -10.98 9.98 -25.45
N LEU A 124 -9.71 9.75 -25.78
CA LEU A 124 -8.58 10.51 -25.21
C LEU A 124 -8.65 11.99 -25.59
N LYS A 125 -8.93 12.30 -26.86
CA LYS A 125 -9.09 13.68 -27.34
C LYS A 125 -10.21 14.44 -26.62
N ARG A 126 -11.34 13.77 -26.34
CA ARG A 126 -12.44 14.37 -25.55
C ARG A 126 -12.00 14.67 -24.13
N ARG A 127 -11.32 13.74 -23.46
CA ARG A 127 -10.81 13.94 -22.09
C ARG A 127 -9.78 15.07 -22.03
N GLU A 128 -8.88 15.14 -23.01
CA GLU A 128 -7.88 16.20 -23.10
C GLU A 128 -8.55 17.58 -23.26
N ARG A 129 -9.56 17.69 -24.13
CA ARG A 129 -10.32 18.94 -24.30
C ARG A 129 -11.02 19.38 -23.02
N VAL A 130 -11.66 18.45 -22.31
CA VAL A 130 -12.31 18.74 -21.03
C VAL A 130 -11.29 19.21 -20.00
N ALA A 131 -10.15 18.52 -19.86
CA ALA A 131 -9.10 18.90 -18.92
C ALA A 131 -8.48 20.27 -19.23
N LYS A 132 -8.25 20.58 -20.52
CA LYS A 132 -7.77 21.91 -20.94
C LYS A 132 -8.79 23.01 -20.65
N PHE A 133 -10.07 22.74 -20.88
CA PHE A 133 -11.12 23.71 -20.61
C PHE A 133 -11.32 23.94 -19.11
N ASP A 134 -11.24 22.87 -18.31
CA ASP A 134 -11.25 22.95 -16.84
C ASP A 134 -10.10 23.83 -16.31
N LEU A 135 -8.88 23.62 -16.80
CA LEU A 135 -7.73 24.48 -16.47
C LEU A 135 -7.95 25.94 -16.87
N TYR A 136 -8.53 26.18 -18.05
CA TYR A 136 -8.90 27.52 -18.50
C TYR A 136 -9.93 28.18 -17.57
N LEU A 137 -10.96 27.45 -17.15
CA LEU A 137 -11.97 27.96 -16.22
C LEU A 137 -11.37 28.31 -14.85
N CYS A 138 -10.45 27.49 -14.34
CA CYS A 138 -9.69 27.78 -13.11
C CYS A 138 -8.90 29.07 -13.21
N TRP A 139 -8.24 29.30 -14.35
CA TRP A 139 -7.49 30.53 -14.60
C TRP A 139 -8.40 31.75 -14.80
N ALA A 140 -9.44 31.63 -15.61
CA ALA A 140 -10.32 32.73 -16.00
C ALA A 140 -11.29 33.16 -14.89
N SER A 141 -11.68 32.24 -14.00
CA SER A 141 -12.66 32.52 -12.94
C SER A 141 -12.14 32.04 -11.58
N PRO A 142 -11.66 32.96 -10.72
CA PRO A 142 -11.26 32.64 -9.35
C PRO A 142 -12.40 32.07 -8.50
N LYS A 143 -13.66 32.39 -8.84
CA LYS A 143 -14.85 31.81 -8.20
C LYS A 143 -15.02 30.34 -8.60
N TYR A 144 -14.78 30.00 -9.87
CA TYR A 144 -14.80 28.61 -10.34
C TYR A 144 -13.70 27.80 -9.65
N ALA A 145 -12.48 28.32 -9.61
CA ALA A 145 -11.34 27.70 -8.92
C ALA A 145 -11.60 27.44 -7.43
N LYS A 146 -12.33 28.34 -6.75
CA LYS A 146 -12.75 28.17 -5.35
C LYS A 146 -13.96 27.25 -5.16
N SER A 147 -14.80 27.10 -6.19
CA SER A 147 -16.02 26.28 -6.19
C SER A 147 -15.79 24.83 -6.58
N LEU A 148 -14.70 24.57 -7.33
CA LEU A 148 -14.12 23.24 -7.32
C LEU A 148 -13.93 22.92 -5.84
N PRO A 149 -14.31 21.72 -5.38
CA PRO A 149 -13.83 21.27 -4.10
C PRO A 149 -12.32 21.28 -4.23
N THR A 150 -11.71 22.38 -3.77
CA THR A 150 -10.35 22.40 -3.28
C THR A 150 -10.32 21.12 -2.45
N LYS A 151 -9.56 20.13 -2.90
CA LYS A 151 -8.91 19.24 -1.96
C LYS A 151 -8.28 20.21 -0.98
N GLN A 152 -8.96 20.51 0.11
CA GLN A 152 -8.34 21.09 1.27
C GLN A 152 -7.41 19.97 1.73
N ASP A 153 -6.26 19.88 1.08
CA ASP A 153 -5.02 19.42 1.66
C ASP A 153 -4.60 20.54 2.64
N VAL A 154 -5.47 20.82 3.61
CA VAL A 154 -5.14 21.61 4.78
C VAL A 154 -4.61 20.57 5.74
N HIS A 155 -3.30 20.40 5.73
CA HIS A 155 -2.49 19.87 6.83
C HIS A 155 -3.29 19.10 7.88
N LYS A 156 -3.43 17.79 7.68
CA LYS A 156 -3.40 16.82 8.77
C LYS A 156 -2.21 15.91 8.49
N ASP A 157 -1.39 15.71 9.51
CA ASP A 157 -0.01 15.23 9.48
C ASP A 157 0.38 14.30 8.32
N PRO A 158 1.57 14.49 7.70
CA PRO A 158 2.11 13.57 6.68
C PRO A 158 2.35 12.13 7.19
N ALA A 159 2.11 11.87 8.49
CA ALA A 159 2.24 10.56 9.10
C ALA A 159 0.90 9.88 9.43
N ALA A 160 -0.22 10.57 9.37
CA ALA A 160 -1.52 10.01 9.77
C ALA A 160 -2.38 9.72 8.53
N PRO A 161 -2.79 8.46 8.30
CA PRO A 161 -3.69 8.16 7.19
C PRO A 161 -5.02 8.90 7.34
N GLY A 162 -5.40 9.65 6.31
CA GLY A 162 -6.65 10.41 6.27
C GLY A 162 -7.84 9.47 6.09
N TRP A 163 -8.43 9.02 7.20
CA TRP A 163 -9.65 8.23 7.18
C TRP A 163 -10.87 9.12 6.90
N GLN A 164 -11.68 8.73 5.92
CA GLN A 164 -13.01 9.28 5.65
C GLN A 164 -14.07 8.28 6.11
N LEU A 165 -14.87 8.70 7.09
CA LEU A 165 -16.05 7.98 7.56
C LEU A 165 -17.33 8.72 7.13
N ALA A 166 -18.43 7.97 7.03
CA ALA A 166 -19.75 8.56 6.83
C ALA A 166 -20.14 9.42 8.05
N GLN A 167 -20.81 10.56 7.83
CA GLN A 167 -21.24 11.45 8.93
C GLN A 167 -22.29 10.80 9.85
N THR A 168 -23.03 9.81 9.35
CA THR A 168 -24.05 9.07 10.09
C THR A 168 -23.89 7.58 9.82
N SER A 169 -23.97 6.74 10.85
CA SER A 169 -23.96 5.29 10.66
C SER A 169 -25.32 4.83 10.12
N PRO A 170 -25.36 3.92 9.14
CA PRO A 170 -26.60 3.32 8.68
C PRO A 170 -27.15 2.29 9.68
N THR A 171 -26.34 1.85 10.64
CA THR A 171 -26.70 0.88 11.69
C THR A 171 -26.94 1.57 13.03
N PRO A 172 -27.91 1.08 13.84
CA PRO A 172 -28.14 1.59 15.18
C PRO A 172 -26.96 1.27 16.12
N PRO A 173 -26.82 2.00 17.24
CA PRO A 173 -25.76 1.78 18.21
C PRO A 173 -25.78 0.34 18.77
N VAL A 174 -24.63 -0.34 18.74
CA VAL A 174 -24.46 -1.75 19.13
C VAL A 174 -23.82 -1.85 20.51
N SER A 175 -24.32 -2.73 21.37
CA SER A 175 -23.72 -2.98 22.69
C SER A 175 -22.38 -3.75 22.57
N ILE A 176 -21.41 -3.39 23.42
CA ILE A 176 -20.07 -4.01 23.47
C ILE A 176 -20.13 -5.54 23.62
N SER A 177 -21.10 -6.05 24.39
CA SER A 177 -21.31 -7.49 24.60
C SER A 177 -21.55 -8.29 23.31
N ILE A 178 -22.02 -7.63 22.25
CA ILE A 178 -22.42 -8.25 20.99
C ILE A 178 -21.25 -8.27 19.98
N LEU A 179 -20.22 -7.46 20.21
CA LEU A 179 -19.06 -7.33 19.31
C LEU A 179 -18.34 -8.66 19.04
N PRO A 180 -18.03 -9.49 20.06
CA PRO A 180 -17.31 -10.75 19.81
C PRO A 180 -18.15 -11.75 19.00
N ARG A 181 -19.48 -11.71 19.17
CA ARG A 181 -20.38 -12.70 18.56
C ARG A 181 -20.78 -12.36 17.13
N VAL A 182 -21.08 -11.09 16.86
CA VAL A 182 -21.59 -10.66 15.54
C VAL A 182 -20.46 -10.14 14.65
N TYR A 183 -19.47 -9.52 15.25
CA TYR A 183 -18.36 -8.87 14.57
C TYR A 183 -17.02 -9.60 14.79
N GLY A 184 -16.99 -10.73 15.51
CA GLY A 184 -15.75 -11.51 15.66
C GLY A 184 -14.58 -10.77 16.34
N ILE A 185 -14.82 -9.61 16.95
CA ILE A 185 -13.80 -8.79 17.60
C ILE A 185 -13.52 -9.41 18.98
N GLN A 186 -12.41 -10.10 19.10
CA GLN A 186 -11.92 -10.65 20.35
C GLN A 186 -11.04 -9.59 21.05
N ASP A 187 -11.03 -9.61 22.39
CA ASP A 187 -10.15 -8.77 23.22
C ASP A 187 -10.32 -7.24 23.09
N PHE A 188 -11.47 -6.75 22.61
CA PHE A 188 -11.77 -5.32 22.46
C PHE A 188 -11.48 -4.50 23.73
N GLN A 189 -11.91 -5.01 24.89
CA GLN A 189 -11.71 -4.33 26.17
C GLN A 189 -10.22 -4.15 26.50
N TYR A 190 -9.43 -5.22 26.33
CA TYR A 190 -8.00 -5.19 26.60
C TYR A 190 -7.26 -4.14 25.76
N TYR A 191 -7.58 -4.03 24.47
CA TYR A 191 -6.95 -3.04 23.59
C TYR A 191 -7.36 -1.61 23.92
N MET A 192 -8.63 -1.39 24.29
CA MET A 192 -9.10 -0.07 24.70
C MET A 192 -8.49 0.37 26.02
N ASP A 193 -8.49 -0.52 27.04
CA ASP A 193 -7.91 -0.22 28.35
C ASP A 193 -6.42 0.16 28.20
N LYS A 194 -5.66 -0.60 27.41
CA LYS A 194 -4.26 -0.30 27.10
C LYS A 194 -4.09 1.05 26.37
N PHE A 195 -4.93 1.36 25.40
CA PHE A 195 -4.86 2.63 24.67
C PHE A 195 -5.12 3.83 25.59
N PHE A 196 -6.10 3.71 26.49
CA PHE A 196 -6.46 4.78 27.42
C PHE A 196 -5.45 4.93 28.57
N GLU A 197 -4.83 3.83 29.02
CA GLU A 197 -3.66 3.87 29.91
C GLU A 197 -2.50 4.65 29.27
N ASP A 198 -2.19 4.37 28.01
CA ASP A 198 -1.11 5.05 27.27
C ASP A 198 -1.37 6.57 27.07
N HIS A 199 -2.64 6.99 27.03
CA HIS A 199 -3.04 8.39 26.79
C HIS A 199 -3.52 9.13 28.05
N ASN A 200 -3.44 8.51 29.24
CA ASN A 200 -3.88 9.08 30.53
C ASN A 200 -5.33 9.59 30.55
N ILE A 201 -6.26 8.90 29.89
CA ILE A 201 -7.70 9.26 29.93
C ILE A 201 -8.45 8.23 30.77
N PRO A 202 -9.08 8.61 31.89
CA PRO A 202 -9.80 7.65 32.74
C PRO A 202 -11.21 7.39 32.19
N LEU A 203 -11.36 6.35 31.36
CA LEU A 203 -12.64 5.90 30.82
C LEU A 203 -12.79 4.39 31.06
N VAL A 204 -13.82 3.99 31.81
CA VAL A 204 -14.13 2.59 32.13
C VAL A 204 -15.35 2.18 31.32
N PHE A 205 -15.22 1.17 30.48
CA PHE A 205 -16.33 0.65 29.67
C PHE A 205 -17.20 -0.30 30.47
N SER A 206 -18.51 -0.07 30.47
CA SER A 206 -19.51 -1.04 30.90
C SER A 206 -19.87 -1.96 29.73
N PRO A 207 -20.09 -3.27 29.93
CA PRO A 207 -20.51 -4.19 28.87
C PRO A 207 -21.83 -3.81 28.17
N ASN A 208 -22.62 -2.92 28.80
CA ASN A 208 -23.86 -2.37 28.25
C ASN A 208 -23.69 -1.07 27.46
N ASP A 209 -22.49 -0.50 27.40
CA ASP A 209 -22.25 0.71 26.63
C ASP A 209 -22.45 0.44 25.13
N LYS A 210 -22.96 1.45 24.44
CA LYS A 210 -23.34 1.37 23.03
C LYS A 210 -22.30 2.10 22.18
N LEU A 211 -21.79 1.42 21.17
CA LEU A 211 -20.86 1.97 20.20
C LEU A 211 -21.53 2.16 18.84
N MET A 212 -21.10 3.21 18.14
CA MET A 212 -21.50 3.45 16.75
C MET A 212 -20.58 2.64 15.86
N VAL A 213 -21.16 1.76 15.04
CA VAL A 213 -20.42 0.90 14.12
C VAL A 213 -20.60 1.43 12.70
N PHE A 214 -19.52 1.54 11.95
CA PHE A 214 -19.54 1.95 10.54
C PHE A 214 -19.15 0.78 9.64
N PRO A 215 -19.96 0.44 8.63
CA PRO A 215 -19.69 -0.69 7.74
C PRO A 215 -18.56 -0.43 6.75
N LYS A 216 -18.16 0.84 6.59
CA LYS A 216 -17.15 1.27 5.62
C LYS A 216 -16.33 2.43 6.17
N ALA A 217 -15.02 2.28 6.12
CA ALA A 217 -14.07 3.36 6.29
C ALA A 217 -13.20 3.45 5.02
N THR A 218 -12.99 4.67 4.54
CA THR A 218 -12.20 4.91 3.33
C THR A 218 -10.89 5.55 3.74
N GLN A 219 -9.77 4.88 3.48
CA GLN A 219 -8.45 5.43 3.77
C GLN A 219 -7.94 6.12 2.49
N ILE A 220 -7.75 7.44 2.57
CA ILE A 220 -7.08 8.17 1.49
C ILE A 220 -5.59 8.17 1.82
N ILE A 221 -4.81 7.52 0.95
CA ILE A 221 -3.36 7.55 1.00
C ILE A 221 -2.92 8.60 -0.02
N ASP A 222 -2.76 9.84 0.46
CA ASP A 222 -2.12 10.90 -0.32
C ASP A 222 -0.63 10.90 0.03
N ASP A 223 0.14 10.11 -0.73
CA ASP A 223 1.60 10.08 -0.64
C ASP A 223 2.21 10.98 -1.74
N ALA A 224 3.42 11.50 -1.54
CA ALA A 224 4.08 12.47 -2.42
C ALA A 224 4.22 12.00 -3.89
N PHE A 225 4.09 10.69 -4.10
CA PHE A 225 4.24 10.02 -5.39
C PHE A 225 2.92 9.47 -5.97
N ALA A 226 1.81 9.52 -5.23
CA ALA A 226 0.53 8.96 -5.64
C ALA A 226 -0.65 9.85 -5.23
N THR A 227 -1.09 10.74 -6.14
CA THR A 227 -2.37 11.43 -5.96
C THR A 227 -3.53 10.46 -6.23
N GLY A 228 -4.33 10.18 -5.20
CA GLY A 228 -5.65 9.51 -5.33
C GLY A 228 -5.66 7.99 -5.26
N LEU A 229 -4.77 7.36 -4.49
CA LEU A 229 -4.94 5.96 -4.09
C LEU A 229 -5.99 5.92 -2.96
N VAL A 230 -7.12 5.26 -3.24
CA VAL A 230 -8.21 5.08 -2.28
C VAL A 230 -8.22 3.62 -1.88
N ASP A 231 -7.92 3.34 -0.62
CA ASP A 231 -8.08 2.01 -0.05
C ASP A 231 -9.43 1.90 0.66
N TYR A 232 -10.14 0.81 0.41
CA TYR A 232 -11.48 0.58 0.95
C TYR A 232 -11.42 -0.54 1.97
N VAL A 233 -11.65 -0.18 3.23
CA VAL A 233 -11.83 -1.18 4.29
C VAL A 233 -13.33 -1.42 4.47
N HIS A 234 -13.75 -2.64 4.17
CA HIS A 234 -15.11 -3.12 4.36
C HIS A 234 -15.21 -3.94 5.63
N ALA A 235 -16.10 -3.56 6.55
CA ALA A 235 -16.42 -4.35 7.74
C ALA A 235 -17.83 -4.93 7.56
N SER A 236 -17.93 -6.22 7.26
CA SER A 236 -19.21 -6.94 7.21
C SER A 236 -19.34 -7.84 8.44
N PRO A 237 -20.52 -7.94 9.08
CA PRO A 237 -20.74 -8.89 10.17
C PRO A 237 -20.53 -10.33 9.67
N LEU A 238 -20.05 -11.21 10.55
CA LEU A 238 -19.79 -12.61 10.22
C LEU A 238 -21.12 -13.29 9.86
N LEU A 239 -21.22 -13.90 8.66
CA LEU A 239 -22.36 -14.76 8.34
C LEU A 239 -22.44 -15.92 9.35
N SER A 240 -23.62 -16.15 9.92
CA SER A 240 -23.94 -17.38 10.63
C SER A 240 -23.62 -18.59 9.75
N ALA A 241 -22.74 -19.46 10.24
CA ALA A 241 -22.14 -20.58 9.53
C ALA A 241 -23.13 -21.41 8.69
N SER A 242 -23.02 -21.27 7.37
CA SER A 242 -23.11 -22.39 6.42
C SER A 242 -22.49 -21.96 5.09
N GLY A 243 -21.39 -22.59 4.68
CA GLY A 243 -20.74 -22.35 3.39
C GLY A 243 -19.41 -21.60 3.47
N SER A 244 -18.40 -22.16 2.79
CA SER A 244 -16.96 -21.93 2.94
C SER A 244 -16.39 -20.60 2.41
N HIS A 245 -15.22 -20.27 2.97
CA HIS A 245 -14.11 -19.42 2.48
C HIS A 245 -14.17 -17.90 2.69
N GLY A 246 -13.12 -17.39 3.39
CA GLY A 246 -12.64 -16.01 3.27
C GLY A 246 -12.34 -15.34 4.61
N SER A 247 -11.08 -15.41 5.05
CA SER A 247 -10.51 -14.63 6.16
C SER A 247 -10.66 -13.13 5.90
N PHE A 248 -11.19 -12.39 6.88
CA PHE A 248 -11.09 -10.93 6.95
C PHE A 248 -11.06 -10.48 8.41
N ASP A 249 -9.96 -9.81 8.80
CA ASP A 249 -9.81 -9.11 10.08
C ASP A 249 -10.67 -7.83 10.09
N MET A 250 -11.33 -7.56 11.21
CA MET A 250 -12.11 -6.33 11.42
C MET A 250 -11.28 -5.24 12.06
N VAL A 251 -11.45 -4.01 11.55
CA VAL A 251 -10.91 -2.77 12.12
C VAL A 251 -12.04 -2.02 12.80
N LEU A 252 -11.86 -1.71 14.08
CA LEU A 252 -12.54 -0.61 14.76
C LEU A 252 -11.72 0.66 14.57
N ILE A 253 -12.37 1.76 14.19
CA ILE A 253 -11.81 3.12 14.24
C ILE A 253 -12.55 3.86 15.35
#